data_AF-A0A077ZVZ4-F1
#
_entry.id   AF-A0A077ZVZ4-F1
#
_cell.length_a   1.000
_cell.length_b   1.000
_cell.length_c   1.000
_cell.angle_alpha   90.00
_cell.angle_beta   90.00
_cell.angle_gamma   90.00
#
_symmetry.space_group_name_H-M   'P 1'
#
loop_
_entity.id
_entity.type
_entity.pdbx_description
1 polymer ?
#
loop_
_entity_poly.entity_id
_entity_poly.type
_entity_poly.pdbx_seq_one_letter_code
_entity_poly.pdbx_strand_id
1 'polypeptide(L)'
;MDRQEEIKINANRFVTQNEGKLRDHYRIGKMLGSGAFGEVRMCVHRETGAQRAVKVLRKSHMDEDEKKMLFNEINILRELDHPNIVKMYEFFEDEKRYYIVTEQNLNIVQLFRICKGGELFDEIIARGKFTEKDAAILMKQVLSCVNYCHKNNIVHRDLKPENILLEQNKDFDQIKIIDFGTSLVYDSAKSLDEKLGTPYYIAPEVLNKKYNEKCDIWSCGVITYIILSGMPPFNGQSDQEIMKKVRIGKFSFSDPCWSNISDKGKDFITKLLTYDVEQRPSAEDALQHPWIIDNSTQSVDSTVAVGALQNLKTFRADQKLKQATFAFIASQLLSKTEKESMARIFKAIDKNGDGKLSLDEILSGYSLFFGPSDPADIEKMFKAVDFDHSGFIDYSEFVVAAMNEKNLLTNEKLQSAFRMFDKDNSGFISSDEIKEILGFGKTLSEEAVNEIIKQVDANGDGQISFEEFSTMMKRIAA
;
A
#
# COMPACT_ATOMS: atom_id res chain seq x y z
N MET A 1 -31.69 23.38 7.21
CA MET A 1 -31.51 22.49 6.06
C MET A 1 -30.30 21.65 6.39
N ASP A 2 -30.53 20.49 6.99
CA ASP A 2 -29.47 19.52 7.26
C ASP A 2 -28.88 19.10 5.91
N ARG A 3 -27.59 19.36 5.72
CA ARG A 3 -26.84 18.70 4.64
C ARG A 3 -26.84 17.23 5.02
N GLN A 4 -27.51 16.39 4.22
CA GLN A 4 -27.28 14.94 4.26
C GLN A 4 -25.77 14.75 4.11
N GLU A 5 -25.09 14.29 5.18
CA GLU A 5 -23.67 13.95 5.09
C GLU A 5 -23.54 12.77 4.12
N GLU A 6 -22.83 13.00 3.02
CA GLU A 6 -22.67 12.01 1.95
C GLU A 6 -21.79 10.84 2.44
N ILE A 7 -22.30 9.61 2.31
CA ILE A 7 -21.60 8.39 2.73
C ILE A 7 -20.44 8.14 1.76
N LYS A 8 -19.21 8.41 2.20
CA LYS A 8 -17.99 8.09 1.45
C LYS A 8 -17.58 6.64 1.69
N ILE A 9 -17.41 5.85 0.64
CA ILE A 9 -16.99 4.44 0.71
C ILE A 9 -15.52 4.37 0.29
N ASN A 10 -14.65 3.89 1.19
CA ASN A 10 -13.23 3.70 0.89
C ASN A 10 -12.81 2.30 1.34
N ALA A 11 -12.04 1.59 0.51
CA ALA A 11 -11.57 0.23 0.75
C ALA A 11 -10.77 0.08 2.07
N ASN A 12 -10.14 1.15 2.53
CA ASN A 12 -9.41 1.25 3.78
C ASN A 12 -10.29 1.11 5.02
N ARG A 13 -11.59 1.36 4.88
CA ARG A 13 -12.55 1.29 5.99
C ARG A 13 -13.03 -0.13 6.31
N PHE A 14 -12.66 -1.12 5.49
CA PHE A 14 -12.95 -2.53 5.74
C PHE A 14 -11.95 -3.22 6.68
N VAL A 15 -10.96 -2.49 7.22
CA VAL A 15 -10.12 -3.02 8.30
C VAL A 15 -10.93 -2.98 9.59
N THR A 16 -11.46 -4.13 9.98
CA THR A 16 -12.27 -4.28 11.21
C THR A 16 -11.37 -4.54 12.42
N GLN A 17 -11.81 -4.00 13.56
CA GLN A 17 -11.32 -4.40 14.88
C GLN A 17 -12.28 -5.45 15.43
N ASN A 18 -11.76 -6.65 15.65
CA ASN A 18 -12.53 -7.77 16.16
C ASN A 18 -12.11 -8.07 17.60
N GLU A 19 -13.07 -8.03 18.52
CA GLU A 19 -12.88 -8.58 19.87
C GLU A 19 -13.07 -10.11 19.81
N GLY A 20 -12.11 -10.88 20.34
CA GLY A 20 -12.24 -12.33 20.42
C GLY A 20 -11.04 -13.11 19.89
N LYS A 21 -11.24 -14.42 19.68
CA LYS A 21 -10.14 -15.33 19.34
C LYS A 21 -9.93 -15.34 17.83
N LEU A 22 -8.75 -14.90 17.38
CA LEU A 22 -8.28 -15.03 15.99
C LEU A 22 -8.55 -16.43 15.38
N ARG A 23 -8.46 -17.49 16.20
CA ARG A 23 -8.62 -18.89 15.75
C ARG A 23 -10.03 -19.25 15.28
N ASP A 24 -11.03 -18.44 15.64
CA ASP A 24 -12.42 -18.62 15.25
C ASP A 24 -12.58 -18.26 13.76
N HIS A 25 -11.78 -17.31 13.27
CA HIS A 25 -11.78 -16.85 11.87
C HIS A 25 -10.61 -17.42 11.05
N TYR A 26 -9.49 -17.74 11.69
CA TYR A 26 -8.26 -18.15 11.00
C TYR A 26 -7.71 -19.51 11.47
N ARG A 27 -7.22 -20.29 10.52
CA ARG A 27 -6.33 -21.42 10.79
C ARG A 27 -4.87 -20.94 10.76
N ILE A 28 -4.23 -20.90 11.93
CA ILE A 28 -2.82 -20.50 12.08
C ILE A 28 -1.89 -21.62 11.59
N GLY A 29 -0.91 -21.27 10.75
CA GLY A 29 0.06 -22.17 10.15
C GLY A 29 1.49 -21.96 10.66
N LYS A 30 2.45 -22.17 9.73
CA LYS A 30 3.90 -22.10 10.00
C LYS A 30 4.37 -20.70 10.38
N MET A 31 5.44 -20.64 11.17
CA MET A 31 6.14 -19.38 11.45
C MET A 31 6.86 -18.90 10.19
N LEU A 32 6.73 -17.62 9.89
CA LEU A 32 7.41 -16.94 8.78
C LEU A 32 8.63 -16.16 9.27
N GLY A 33 8.57 -15.63 10.50
CA GLY A 33 9.68 -14.93 11.14
C GLY A 33 9.40 -14.65 12.62
N SER A 34 10.41 -14.20 13.33
CA SER A 34 10.33 -13.80 14.74
C SER A 34 11.15 -12.54 14.96
N GLY A 35 10.62 -11.59 15.74
CA GLY A 35 11.30 -10.36 16.13
C GLY A 35 11.22 -10.13 17.64
N ALA A 36 11.73 -8.98 18.11
CA ALA A 36 11.79 -8.65 19.53
C ALA A 36 10.41 -8.64 20.23
N PHE A 37 9.36 -8.20 19.52
CA PHE A 37 8.03 -7.98 20.08
C PHE A 37 7.02 -9.10 19.79
N GLY A 38 7.38 -10.08 18.96
CA GLY A 38 6.42 -11.08 18.53
C GLY A 38 6.88 -12.01 17.41
N GLU A 39 5.97 -12.89 17.01
CA GLU A 39 6.17 -13.84 15.90
C GLU A 39 5.24 -13.49 14.74
N VAL A 40 5.73 -13.66 13.51
CA VAL A 40 4.91 -13.56 12.30
C VAL A 40 4.65 -14.97 11.79
N ARG A 41 3.38 -15.29 11.54
CA ARG A 41 2.95 -16.62 11.07
C ARG A 41 2.11 -16.52 9.81
N MET A 42 2.15 -17.56 8.99
CA MET A 42 1.10 -17.81 8.00
C MET A 42 -0.21 -18.07 8.74
N CYS A 43 -1.32 -17.58 8.21
CA CYS A 43 -2.66 -18.04 8.55
C CYS A 43 -3.52 -18.18 7.29
N VAL A 44 -4.61 -18.93 7.40
CA VAL A 44 -5.59 -19.13 6.33
C VAL A 44 -6.96 -18.73 6.87
N HIS A 45 -7.61 -17.76 6.24
CA HIS A 45 -8.97 -17.36 6.59
C HIS A 45 -9.92 -18.54 6.32
N ARG A 46 -10.74 -18.91 7.30
CA ARG A 46 -11.51 -20.16 7.27
C ARG A 46 -12.59 -20.15 6.21
N GLU A 47 -13.27 -19.02 6.04
CA GLU A 47 -14.42 -18.93 5.14
C GLU A 47 -14.00 -18.75 3.68
N THR A 48 -13.03 -17.87 3.45
CA THR A 48 -12.60 -17.50 2.08
C THR A 48 -11.44 -18.36 1.59
N GLY A 49 -10.80 -19.14 2.46
CA GLY A 49 -9.57 -19.86 2.16
C GLY A 49 -8.35 -18.94 1.91
N ALA A 50 -8.50 -17.63 2.10
CA ALA A 50 -7.48 -16.66 1.77
C ALA A 50 -6.24 -16.82 2.65
N GLN A 51 -5.09 -16.82 1.99
CA GLN A 51 -3.78 -16.94 2.61
C GLN A 51 -3.31 -15.56 3.13
N ARG A 52 -2.95 -15.49 4.42
CA ARG A 52 -2.63 -14.26 5.17
C ARG A 52 -1.36 -14.41 6.01
N ALA A 53 -0.77 -13.28 6.41
CA ALA A 53 0.25 -13.22 7.44
C ALA A 53 -0.35 -12.60 8.71
N VAL A 54 0.05 -13.08 9.87
CA VAL A 54 -0.38 -12.52 11.15
C VAL A 54 0.83 -12.23 12.04
N LYS A 55 0.99 -10.97 12.45
CA LYS A 55 1.95 -10.51 13.46
C LYS A 55 1.29 -10.70 14.82
N VAL A 56 1.84 -11.59 15.65
CA VAL A 56 1.32 -11.94 16.98
C VAL A 56 2.16 -11.25 18.04
N LEU A 57 1.55 -10.33 18.77
CA LEU A 57 2.21 -9.46 19.74
C LEU A 57 1.71 -9.75 21.15
N ARG A 58 2.60 -9.80 22.14
CA ARG A 58 2.24 -10.13 23.52
C ARG A 58 2.07 -8.85 24.35
N LYS A 59 0.88 -8.63 24.91
CA LYS A 59 0.59 -7.47 25.76
C LYS A 59 1.52 -7.35 26.97
N SER A 60 1.94 -8.49 27.53
CA SER A 60 2.83 -8.53 28.69
C SER A 60 4.27 -8.09 28.41
N HIS A 61 4.64 -7.92 27.14
CA HIS A 61 5.98 -7.48 26.72
C HIS A 61 5.94 -6.05 26.16
N MET A 62 4.84 -5.33 26.41
CA MET A 62 4.63 -3.97 25.91
C MET A 62 4.44 -3.01 27.07
N ASP A 63 5.26 -1.97 27.11
CA ASP A 63 4.99 -0.79 27.92
C ASP A 63 3.90 0.11 27.27
N GLU A 64 3.53 1.18 27.96
CA GLU A 64 2.47 2.09 27.48
C GLU A 64 2.87 2.88 26.23
N ASP A 65 4.16 3.14 26.02
CA ASP A 65 4.63 3.88 24.85
C ASP A 65 4.70 2.94 23.62
N GLU A 66 5.11 1.69 23.81
CA GLU A 66 5.05 0.63 22.80
C GLU A 66 3.61 0.33 22.36
N LYS A 67 2.64 0.34 23.29
CA LYS A 67 1.22 0.24 22.94
C LYS A 67 0.75 1.43 22.10
N LYS A 68 1.12 2.66 22.45
CA LYS A 68 0.77 3.85 21.65
C LYS A 68 1.36 3.75 20.25
N MET A 69 2.62 3.32 20.11
CA MET A 69 3.26 3.10 18.82
C MET A 69 2.51 2.03 18.00
N LEU A 70 2.08 0.93 18.62
CA LEU A 70 1.29 -0.11 17.96
C LEU A 70 -0.05 0.42 17.43
N PHE A 71 -0.82 1.14 18.26
CA PHE A 71 -2.10 1.68 17.82
C PHE A 71 -1.94 2.78 16.77
N ASN A 72 -0.85 3.54 16.83
CA ASN A 72 -0.47 4.47 15.78
C ASN A 72 -0.11 3.74 14.47
N GLU A 73 0.68 2.66 14.52
CA GLU A 73 0.97 1.78 13.36
C GLU A 73 -0.34 1.29 12.73
N ILE A 74 -1.28 0.80 13.54
CA ILE A 74 -2.58 0.33 13.08
C ILE A 74 -3.37 1.44 12.39
N ASN A 75 -3.48 2.62 13.01
CA ASN A 75 -4.23 3.73 12.43
C ASN A 75 -3.63 4.20 11.10
N ILE A 76 -2.30 4.28 11.01
CA ILE A 76 -1.59 4.60 9.76
C ILE A 76 -1.86 3.53 8.71
N LEU A 77 -1.63 2.24 9.02
CA LEU A 77 -1.84 1.15 8.06
C LEU A 77 -3.28 1.02 7.58
N ARG A 78 -4.26 1.42 8.40
CA ARG A 78 -5.67 1.49 8.00
C ARG A 78 -5.90 2.51 6.90
N GLU A 79 -5.20 3.65 6.93
CA GLU A 79 -5.40 4.76 5.98
C GLU A 79 -4.59 4.62 4.68
N LEU A 80 -3.58 3.74 4.64
CA LEU A 80 -2.72 3.56 3.48
C LEU A 80 -3.35 2.65 2.42
N ASP A 81 -3.43 3.14 1.18
CA ASP A 81 -3.81 2.38 -0.01
C ASP A 81 -2.83 2.62 -1.16
N HIS A 82 -1.82 1.78 -1.24
CA HIS A 82 -0.76 1.90 -2.24
C HIS A 82 -0.28 0.52 -2.71
N PRO A 83 -0.02 0.31 -4.01
CA PRO A 83 0.37 -1.00 -4.54
C PRO A 83 1.66 -1.57 -3.92
N ASN A 84 2.57 -0.71 -3.47
CA ASN A 84 3.85 -1.11 -2.85
C ASN A 84 3.88 -1.02 -1.31
N ILE A 85 2.76 -0.72 -0.65
CA ILE A 85 2.64 -0.79 0.82
C ILE A 85 1.92 -2.07 1.21
N VAL A 86 2.25 -2.66 2.35
CA VAL A 86 1.54 -3.82 2.89
C VAL A 86 0.09 -3.48 3.19
N LYS A 87 -0.84 -4.29 2.68
CA LYS A 87 -2.24 -4.16 3.06
C LYS A 87 -2.50 -4.80 4.42
N MET A 88 -3.04 -4.01 5.35
CA MET A 88 -3.65 -4.52 6.58
C MET A 88 -5.10 -4.94 6.29
N TYR A 89 -5.50 -6.06 6.88
CA TYR A 89 -6.81 -6.64 6.66
C TYR A 89 -7.69 -6.59 7.88
N GLU A 90 -7.17 -7.02 9.03
CA GLU A 90 -7.93 -7.09 10.26
C GLU A 90 -7.01 -6.89 11.46
N PHE A 91 -7.60 -6.38 12.53
CA PHE A 91 -6.98 -6.32 13.85
C PHE A 91 -7.80 -7.16 14.83
N PHE A 92 -7.13 -8.04 15.57
CA PHE A 92 -7.76 -8.76 16.68
C PHE A 92 -7.10 -8.42 18.00
N GLU A 93 -7.92 -8.38 19.04
CA GLU A 93 -7.48 -8.23 20.41
C GLU A 93 -8.10 -9.33 21.28
N ASP A 94 -7.24 -10.08 21.99
CA ASP A 94 -7.65 -10.96 23.07
C ASP A 94 -7.05 -10.50 24.41
N GLU A 95 -7.37 -11.18 25.52
CA GLU A 95 -6.88 -10.83 26.86
C GLU A 95 -5.36 -10.67 26.96
N LYS A 96 -4.58 -11.40 26.15
CA LYS A 96 -3.11 -11.51 26.29
C LYS A 96 -2.33 -10.99 25.09
N ARG A 97 -2.98 -10.81 23.93
CA ARG A 97 -2.30 -10.60 22.66
C ARG A 97 -3.04 -9.64 21.75
N TYR A 98 -2.24 -8.97 20.92
CA TYR A 98 -2.69 -8.25 19.74
C TYR A 98 -2.32 -9.04 18.49
N TYR A 99 -3.17 -8.99 17.47
CA TYR A 99 -2.93 -9.64 16.18
C TYR A 99 -3.19 -8.66 15.04
N ILE A 100 -2.17 -8.43 14.22
CA ILE A 100 -2.30 -7.66 12.98
C ILE A 100 -2.28 -8.65 11.83
N VAL A 101 -3.40 -8.76 11.12
CA VAL A 101 -3.53 -9.60 9.92
C VAL A 101 -3.23 -8.75 8.69
N THR A 102 -2.26 -9.16 7.90
CA THR A 102 -1.82 -8.49 6.68
C THR A 102 -1.81 -9.44 5.49
N GLU A 103 -1.64 -8.89 4.29
CA GLU A 103 -1.50 -9.71 3.09
C GLU A 103 -0.33 -10.69 3.18
N GLN A 104 -0.56 -11.93 2.72
CA GLN A 104 0.49 -12.93 2.71
C GLN A 104 1.40 -12.76 1.52
N ASN A 105 2.67 -12.57 1.80
CA ASN A 105 3.69 -12.48 0.78
C ASN A 105 4.65 -13.68 0.91
N LEU A 106 4.16 -14.88 0.56
CA LEU A 106 4.80 -16.18 0.83
C LEU A 106 6.16 -16.44 0.21
N ASN A 107 6.58 -15.58 -0.72
CA ASN A 107 7.79 -15.75 -1.51
C ASN A 107 8.68 -14.52 -1.30
N ILE A 108 8.94 -14.10 -0.07
CA ILE A 108 9.76 -12.91 0.16
C ILE A 108 11.19 -13.27 0.53
N VAL A 109 12.14 -12.59 -0.11
CA VAL A 109 13.46 -12.33 0.46
C VAL A 109 13.47 -10.89 0.96
N GLN A 110 13.78 -10.66 2.24
CA GLN A 110 14.05 -9.30 2.73
C GLN A 110 15.22 -8.73 1.91
N LEU A 111 15.13 -7.47 1.44
CA LEU A 111 16.23 -6.84 0.71
C LEU A 111 17.55 -6.93 1.50
N PHE A 112 17.48 -6.96 2.84
CA PHE A 112 18.65 -7.22 3.69
C PHE A 112 19.37 -8.55 3.44
N ARG A 113 18.67 -9.66 3.11
CA ARG A 113 19.35 -10.92 2.74
C ARG A 113 20.15 -10.76 1.44
N ILE A 114 19.72 -9.86 0.56
CA ILE A 114 20.50 -9.45 -0.62
C ILE A 114 21.66 -8.56 -0.16
N CYS A 115 21.46 -7.63 0.78
CA CYS A 115 22.53 -6.73 1.22
C CYS A 115 23.59 -7.36 2.18
N LYS A 116 23.31 -8.47 2.87
CA LYS A 116 24.15 -9.00 3.96
C LYS A 116 24.59 -10.47 3.85
N GLY A 117 24.29 -11.17 2.78
CA GLY A 117 24.63 -12.58 2.64
C GLY A 117 25.42 -12.80 1.39
N GLY A 118 26.75 -12.79 1.48
CA GLY A 118 27.66 -13.16 0.38
C GLY A 118 27.06 -14.23 -0.51
N GLU A 119 26.51 -15.33 0.02
CA GLU A 119 25.88 -16.37 -0.81
C GLU A 119 24.72 -15.92 -1.75
N LEU A 120 23.79 -15.03 -1.36
CA LEU A 120 22.68 -14.58 -2.23
C LEU A 120 23.03 -13.34 -3.05
N PHE A 121 23.80 -12.40 -2.49
CA PHE A 121 24.34 -11.25 -3.23
C PHE A 121 25.34 -11.71 -4.28
N ASP A 122 26.27 -12.58 -3.89
CA ASP A 122 27.25 -13.19 -4.78
C ASP A 122 26.56 -14.11 -5.78
N GLU A 123 25.43 -14.75 -5.47
CA GLU A 123 24.71 -15.54 -6.48
C GLU A 123 23.91 -14.68 -7.47
N ILE A 124 23.38 -13.52 -7.07
CA ILE A 124 22.75 -12.56 -7.99
C ILE A 124 23.80 -11.86 -8.88
N ILE A 125 24.95 -11.50 -8.30
CA ILE A 125 26.11 -10.92 -9.00
C ILE A 125 26.82 -11.96 -9.87
N ALA A 126 27.04 -13.19 -9.39
CA ALA A 126 27.66 -14.28 -10.15
C ALA A 126 26.76 -14.78 -11.28
N ARG A 127 25.43 -14.64 -11.14
CA ARG A 127 24.48 -14.84 -12.25
C ARG A 127 24.41 -13.62 -13.19
N GLY A 128 25.05 -12.49 -12.86
CA GLY A 128 25.22 -11.30 -13.70
C GLY A 128 23.98 -10.42 -13.86
N LYS A 129 23.08 -10.36 -12.86
CA LYS A 129 21.69 -9.87 -13.05
C LYS A 129 21.22 -8.69 -12.20
N PHE A 130 22.06 -8.05 -11.38
CA PHE A 130 21.66 -6.81 -10.70
C PHE A 130 22.38 -5.61 -11.29
N THR A 131 21.64 -4.79 -12.02
CA THR A 131 22.13 -3.65 -12.81
C THR A 131 21.59 -2.33 -12.24
N GLU A 132 22.09 -1.20 -12.73
CA GLU A 132 21.48 0.11 -12.43
C GLU A 132 19.99 0.15 -12.82
N LYS A 133 19.60 -0.61 -13.84
CA LYS A 133 18.20 -0.79 -14.25
C LYS A 133 17.37 -1.40 -13.13
N ASP A 134 17.84 -2.50 -12.56
CA ASP A 134 17.16 -3.21 -11.47
C ASP A 134 17.07 -2.33 -10.22
N ALA A 135 18.17 -1.65 -9.88
CA ALA A 135 18.23 -0.71 -8.77
C ALA A 135 17.24 0.45 -8.95
N ALA A 136 17.14 1.03 -10.16
CA ALA A 136 16.21 2.13 -10.44
C ALA A 136 14.75 1.68 -10.41
N ILE A 137 14.43 0.49 -10.93
CA ILE A 137 13.08 -0.10 -10.84
C ILE A 137 12.67 -0.30 -9.38
N LEU A 138 13.58 -0.80 -8.54
CA LEU A 138 13.36 -0.96 -7.11
C LEU A 138 13.17 0.41 -6.43
N MET A 139 14.09 1.34 -6.65
CA MET A 139 14.06 2.65 -6.00
C MET A 139 12.89 3.52 -6.44
N LYS A 140 12.41 3.40 -7.68
CA LYS A 140 11.19 4.06 -8.12
C LYS A 140 9.99 3.65 -7.26
N GLN A 141 9.86 2.36 -6.95
CA GLN A 141 8.76 1.87 -6.12
C GLN A 141 8.90 2.32 -4.66
N VAL A 142 10.13 2.33 -4.12
CA VAL A 142 10.39 2.85 -2.77
C VAL A 142 10.02 4.33 -2.71
N LEU A 143 10.52 5.14 -3.65
CA LEU A 143 10.22 6.57 -3.70
C LEU A 143 8.74 6.86 -3.93
N SER A 144 8.04 6.04 -4.72
CA SER A 144 6.59 6.16 -4.92
C SER A 144 5.83 5.94 -3.60
N CYS A 145 6.20 4.92 -2.81
CA CYS A 145 5.66 4.78 -1.45
C CYS A 145 5.93 5.99 -0.56
N VAL A 146 7.17 6.50 -0.59
CA VAL A 146 7.56 7.65 0.24
C VAL A 146 6.80 8.90 -0.19
N ASN A 147 6.64 9.12 -1.50
CA ASN A 147 5.86 10.23 -2.05
C ASN A 147 4.40 10.15 -1.62
N TYR A 148 3.76 8.98 -1.77
CA TYR A 148 2.41 8.74 -1.29
C TYR A 148 2.28 9.03 0.21
N CYS A 149 3.20 8.54 1.04
CA CYS A 149 3.17 8.80 2.48
C CYS A 149 3.30 10.30 2.77
N HIS A 150 4.29 10.98 2.17
CA HIS A 150 4.56 12.40 2.40
C HIS A 150 3.37 13.29 1.96
N LYS A 151 2.71 12.96 0.83
CA LYS A 151 1.48 13.64 0.38
C LYS A 151 0.30 13.45 1.33
N ASN A 152 0.27 12.34 2.07
CA ASN A 152 -0.71 12.07 3.13
C ASN A 152 -0.22 12.53 4.52
N ASN A 153 0.84 13.37 4.59
CA ASN A 153 1.46 13.84 5.83
C ASN A 153 1.93 12.71 6.76
N ILE A 154 2.39 11.59 6.20
CA ILE A 154 2.95 10.45 6.93
C ILE A 154 4.45 10.38 6.66
N VAL A 155 5.26 10.30 7.71
CA VAL A 155 6.71 10.05 7.63
C VAL A 155 7.03 8.66 8.16
N HIS A 156 7.92 7.91 7.49
CA HIS A 156 8.21 6.51 7.84
C HIS A 156 9.26 6.37 8.96
N ARG A 157 10.34 7.18 8.92
CA ARG A 157 11.41 7.29 9.93
C ARG A 157 12.35 6.08 10.12
N ASP A 158 12.01 4.89 9.62
CA ASP A 158 12.91 3.70 9.65
C ASP A 158 12.94 2.92 8.31
N LEU A 159 13.15 3.63 7.19
CA LEU A 159 13.34 2.98 5.88
C LEU A 159 14.70 2.29 5.82
N LYS A 160 14.68 0.99 5.56
CA LYS A 160 15.87 0.15 5.43
C LYS A 160 15.58 -1.14 4.63
N PRO A 161 16.61 -1.81 4.09
CA PRO A 161 16.45 -3.06 3.35
C PRO A 161 15.70 -4.17 4.09
N GLU A 162 15.79 -4.23 5.41
CA GLU A 162 15.08 -5.21 6.24
C GLU A 162 13.55 -5.05 6.12
N ASN A 163 13.09 -3.81 5.88
CA ASN A 163 11.68 -3.42 5.82
C ASN A 163 11.12 -3.40 4.37
N ILE A 164 11.96 -3.70 3.37
CA ILE A 164 11.57 -3.79 1.96
C ILE A 164 11.57 -5.26 1.55
N LEU A 165 10.38 -5.75 1.22
CA LEU A 165 10.17 -7.14 0.87
C LEU A 165 10.09 -7.29 -0.65
N LEU A 166 10.91 -8.20 -1.19
CA LEU A 166 10.96 -8.53 -2.62
C LEU A 166 10.29 -9.87 -2.87
N GLU A 167 9.48 -9.93 -3.92
CA GLU A 167 8.90 -11.20 -4.35
C GLU A 167 9.93 -12.08 -5.10
N GLN A 168 10.10 -13.33 -4.68
CA GLN A 168 11.02 -14.30 -5.27
C GLN A 168 10.55 -14.69 -6.68
N ASN A 169 11.54 -14.90 -7.57
CA ASN A 169 11.37 -15.37 -8.94
C ASN A 169 10.71 -14.38 -9.91
N LYS A 170 10.73 -13.09 -9.59
CA LYS A 170 10.34 -12.03 -10.52
C LYS A 170 11.48 -11.06 -10.75
N ASP A 171 11.41 -10.35 -11.88
CA ASP A 171 12.16 -9.12 -12.07
C ASP A 171 11.83 -8.17 -10.91
N PHE A 172 12.71 -7.26 -10.51
CA PHE A 172 12.58 -6.44 -9.29
C PHE A 172 11.39 -5.44 -9.27
N ASP A 173 10.32 -5.72 -10.02
CA ASP A 173 9.14 -4.90 -10.34
C ASP A 173 8.04 -4.90 -9.27
N GLN A 174 8.12 -5.76 -8.24
CA GLN A 174 7.16 -5.80 -7.14
C GLN A 174 7.85 -5.85 -5.77
N ILE A 175 7.84 -4.71 -5.07
CA ILE A 175 8.20 -4.62 -3.65
C ILE A 175 6.99 -4.38 -2.75
N LYS A 176 7.15 -4.69 -1.46
CA LYS A 176 6.24 -4.28 -0.38
C LYS A 176 7.02 -3.69 0.79
N ILE A 177 6.62 -2.51 1.26
CA ILE A 177 7.08 -1.92 2.52
C ILE A 177 6.16 -2.39 3.65
N ILE A 178 6.73 -2.90 4.75
CA ILE A 178 5.96 -3.64 5.77
C ILE A 178 5.98 -3.12 7.20
N ASP A 179 6.86 -2.19 7.56
CA ASP A 179 7.07 -1.81 8.96
C ASP A 179 6.85 -0.32 9.18
N PHE A 180 5.64 0.02 9.64
CA PHE A 180 5.24 1.39 9.95
C PHE A 180 5.22 1.65 11.47
N GLY A 181 5.89 0.80 12.26
CA GLY A 181 5.91 0.92 13.72
C GLY A 181 6.52 2.22 14.23
N THR A 182 7.44 2.81 13.45
CA THR A 182 8.03 4.13 13.73
C THR A 182 7.36 5.25 12.95
N SER A 183 6.34 5.00 12.14
CA SER A 183 5.74 6.04 11.30
C SER A 183 4.94 7.04 12.12
N LEU A 184 4.70 8.23 11.59
CA LEU A 184 3.92 9.28 12.27
C LEU A 184 3.17 10.15 11.25
N VAL A 185 1.94 10.53 11.59
CA VAL A 185 1.23 11.62 10.91
C VAL A 185 1.78 12.95 11.44
N TYR A 186 2.44 13.73 10.59
CA TYR A 186 3.11 14.97 10.98
C TYR A 186 2.30 16.22 10.56
N ASP A 187 2.54 17.31 11.27
CA ASP A 187 2.05 18.66 10.94
C ASP A 187 3.19 19.39 10.23
N SER A 188 2.99 19.76 8.96
CA SER A 188 4.03 20.42 8.15
C SER A 188 4.50 21.76 8.72
N ALA A 189 3.74 22.37 9.64
CA ALA A 189 4.14 23.57 10.35
C ALA A 189 5.07 23.31 11.55
N LYS A 190 5.29 22.05 11.94
CA LYS A 190 6.07 21.67 13.14
C LYS A 190 7.22 20.73 12.79
N SER A 191 8.35 20.92 13.47
CA SER A 191 9.47 20.00 13.39
C SER A 191 9.26 18.78 14.29
N LEU A 192 9.78 17.63 13.86
CA LEU A 192 9.86 16.39 14.62
C LEU A 192 11.08 16.40 15.56
N ASP A 193 10.94 15.78 16.74
CA ASP A 193 11.93 15.84 17.83
C ASP A 193 12.33 14.47 18.43
N GLU A 194 11.72 13.38 17.97
CA GLU A 194 12.06 12.03 18.38
C GLU A 194 13.32 11.52 17.65
N LYS A 195 14.23 10.87 18.38
CA LYS A 195 15.42 10.26 17.78
C LYS A 195 15.16 8.79 17.48
N LEU A 196 14.57 8.52 16.33
CA LEU A 196 14.27 7.17 15.83
C LEU A 196 15.09 6.83 14.57
N GLY A 197 15.19 5.54 14.26
CA GLY A 197 15.83 5.05 13.05
C GLY A 197 17.09 4.20 13.31
N THR A 198 17.45 3.41 12.32
CA THR A 198 18.60 2.50 12.37
C THR A 198 19.92 3.26 12.06
N PRO A 199 21.04 3.04 12.79
CA PRO A 199 22.25 3.89 12.71
C PRO A 199 22.83 4.13 11.31
N TYR A 200 22.74 3.18 10.40
CA TYR A 200 23.26 3.33 9.03
C TYR A 200 22.39 4.24 8.15
N TYR A 201 21.09 4.28 8.40
CA TYR A 201 20.08 4.90 7.52
C TYR A 201 19.55 6.22 8.05
N ILE A 202 19.76 6.50 9.34
CA ILE A 202 19.30 7.72 10.00
C ILE A 202 19.92 8.97 9.38
N ALA A 203 19.10 10.00 9.19
CA ALA A 203 19.55 11.28 8.64
C ALA A 203 20.27 12.14 9.70
N PRO A 204 21.22 13.02 9.31
CA PRO A 204 22.00 13.82 10.26
C PRO A 204 21.12 14.73 11.13
N GLU A 205 20.08 15.32 10.56
CA GLU A 205 19.16 16.22 11.27
C GLU A 205 18.30 15.52 12.34
N VAL A 206 18.01 14.22 12.18
CA VAL A 206 17.30 13.41 13.19
C VAL A 206 18.14 13.30 14.46
N LEU A 207 19.47 13.28 14.33
CA LEU A 207 20.40 13.27 15.48
C LEU A 207 20.31 14.54 16.32
N ASN A 208 19.86 15.63 15.70
CA ASN A 208 19.66 16.93 16.32
C ASN A 208 18.22 17.14 16.80
N LYS A 209 17.33 16.15 16.64
CA LYS A 209 15.92 16.21 17.09
C LYS A 209 15.17 17.43 16.53
N LYS A 210 15.48 17.79 15.29
CA LYS A 210 14.78 18.85 14.56
C LYS A 210 14.82 18.52 13.08
N TYR A 211 13.78 17.85 12.61
CA TYR A 211 13.73 17.33 11.25
C TYR A 211 12.29 17.29 10.71
N ASN A 212 12.16 16.97 9.43
CA ASN A 212 10.91 16.83 8.69
C ASN A 212 10.93 15.52 7.88
N GLU A 213 9.98 15.35 6.96
CA GLU A 213 9.81 14.14 6.14
C GLU A 213 11.02 13.80 5.26
N LYS A 214 11.90 14.77 4.98
CA LYS A 214 13.11 14.58 4.17
C LYS A 214 14.12 13.62 4.78
N CYS A 215 13.95 13.19 6.04
CA CYS A 215 14.75 12.11 6.63
C CYS A 215 14.57 10.78 5.88
N ASP A 216 13.39 10.53 5.31
CA ASP A 216 13.12 9.34 4.51
C ASP A 216 13.89 9.39 3.18
N ILE A 217 14.04 10.57 2.60
CA ILE A 217 14.81 10.80 1.36
C ILE A 217 16.29 10.47 1.56
N TRP A 218 16.86 10.86 2.70
CA TRP A 218 18.21 10.46 3.07
C TRP A 218 18.34 8.94 3.20
N SER A 219 17.38 8.30 3.87
CA SER A 219 17.33 6.84 4.01
C SER A 219 17.31 6.16 2.64
N CYS A 220 16.52 6.67 1.68
CA CYS A 220 16.52 6.23 0.28
C CYS A 220 17.89 6.40 -0.40
N GLY A 221 18.60 7.51 -0.12
CA GLY A 221 19.96 7.73 -0.60
C GLY A 221 20.95 6.68 -0.07
N VAL A 222 20.87 6.36 1.22
CA VAL A 222 21.69 5.31 1.84
C VAL A 222 21.38 3.94 1.24
N ILE A 223 20.09 3.61 1.06
CA ILE A 223 19.66 2.35 0.43
C ILE A 223 20.21 2.27 -0.99
N THR A 224 20.07 3.33 -1.78
CA THR A 224 20.58 3.39 -3.17
C THR A 224 22.09 3.20 -3.23
N TYR A 225 22.83 3.85 -2.32
CA TYR A 225 24.28 3.69 -2.23
C TYR A 225 24.65 2.22 -1.95
N ILE A 226 23.96 1.58 -0.99
CA ILE A 226 24.23 0.19 -0.61
C ILE A 226 23.89 -0.78 -1.74
N ILE A 227 22.74 -0.66 -2.40
CA ILE A 227 22.34 -1.61 -3.44
C ILE A 227 23.25 -1.53 -4.69
N LEU A 228 23.83 -0.37 -4.98
CA LEU A 228 24.73 -0.18 -6.12
C LEU A 228 26.19 -0.56 -5.83
N SER A 229 26.64 -0.46 -4.57
CA SER A 229 28.06 -0.71 -4.21
C SER A 229 28.30 -1.93 -3.33
N GLY A 230 27.26 -2.46 -2.69
CA GLY A 230 27.36 -3.49 -1.65
C GLY A 230 27.90 -2.97 -0.31
N MET A 231 28.16 -1.66 -0.15
CA MET A 231 28.75 -1.07 1.05
C MET A 231 27.95 0.12 1.56
N PRO A 232 27.89 0.39 2.88
CA PRO A 232 27.24 1.60 3.39
C PRO A 232 28.09 2.86 3.19
N PRO A 233 27.49 4.03 2.91
CA PRO A 233 28.20 5.31 2.74
C PRO A 233 28.86 5.79 4.04
N PHE A 234 28.27 5.44 5.19
CA PHE A 234 28.77 5.78 6.52
C PHE A 234 29.02 4.50 7.31
N ASN A 235 30.25 3.96 7.26
CA ASN A 235 30.59 2.69 7.90
C ASN A 235 31.41 2.86 9.19
N GLY A 236 31.30 1.97 10.17
CA GLY A 236 32.07 2.03 11.42
C GLY A 236 32.02 0.72 12.20
N GLN A 237 32.92 0.55 13.17
CA GLN A 237 33.00 -0.66 14.01
C GLN A 237 31.95 -0.67 15.13
N SER A 238 31.34 0.49 15.42
CA SER A 238 30.26 0.64 16.39
C SER A 238 29.23 1.66 15.92
N ASP A 239 28.02 1.57 16.48
CA ASP A 239 26.94 2.55 16.24
C ASP A 239 27.41 3.98 16.53
N GLN A 240 28.25 4.17 17.55
CA GLN A 240 28.79 5.49 17.88
C GLN A 240 29.70 6.04 16.77
N GLU A 241 30.52 5.20 16.14
CA GLU A 241 31.38 5.61 15.02
C GLU A 241 30.58 5.92 13.77
N ILE A 242 29.58 5.09 13.46
CA ILE A 242 28.67 5.29 12.33
C ILE A 242 27.97 6.65 12.50
N MET A 243 27.40 6.90 13.68
CA MET A 243 26.70 8.13 13.98
C MET A 243 27.60 9.37 13.93
N LYS A 244 28.89 9.24 14.30
CA LYS A 244 29.88 10.33 14.12
C LYS A 244 30.08 10.65 12.64
N LYS A 245 30.16 9.64 11.77
CA LYS A 245 30.30 9.85 10.32
C LYS A 245 29.04 10.43 9.69
N VAL A 246 27.86 9.95 10.10
CA VAL A 246 26.57 10.52 9.68
C VAL A 246 26.49 12.00 10.04
N ARG A 247 26.87 12.40 11.26
CA ARG A 247 26.94 13.82 11.66
C ARG A 247 27.86 14.66 10.80
N ILE A 248 28.95 14.09 10.27
CA ILE A 248 29.88 14.80 9.38
C ILE A 248 29.28 14.91 7.97
N GLY A 249 28.46 13.94 7.55
CA GLY A 249 27.76 13.97 6.26
C GLY A 249 28.63 13.77 5.03
N LYS A 250 29.91 13.38 5.20
CA LYS A 250 30.84 13.16 4.08
C LYS A 250 30.88 11.69 3.69
N PHE A 251 30.57 11.41 2.42
CA PHE A 251 30.72 10.11 1.75
C PHE A 251 31.53 10.29 0.45
N SER A 252 31.91 9.20 -0.21
CA SER A 252 32.77 9.26 -1.40
C SER A 252 32.49 8.12 -2.40
N PHE A 253 32.69 8.38 -3.69
CA PHE A 253 32.63 7.37 -4.76
C PHE A 253 34.02 6.93 -5.25
N SER A 254 35.06 7.04 -4.40
CA SER A 254 36.44 6.74 -4.78
C SER A 254 36.78 5.25 -4.83
N ASP A 255 35.93 4.40 -4.25
CA ASP A 255 36.13 2.95 -4.26
C ASP A 255 35.95 2.36 -5.67
N PRO A 256 36.79 1.39 -6.11
CA PRO A 256 36.68 0.78 -7.42
C PRO A 256 35.30 0.22 -7.79
N CYS A 257 34.46 -0.18 -6.82
CA CYS A 257 33.09 -0.64 -7.12
C CYS A 257 32.23 0.39 -7.88
N TRP A 258 32.58 1.68 -7.79
CA TRP A 258 31.88 2.78 -8.46
C TRP A 258 32.34 3.04 -9.90
N SER A 259 33.32 2.30 -10.42
CA SER A 259 33.86 2.52 -11.77
C SER A 259 32.83 2.28 -12.88
N ASN A 260 31.89 1.36 -12.64
CA ASN A 260 30.90 0.92 -13.62
C ASN A 260 29.52 1.55 -13.39
N ILE A 261 29.39 2.44 -12.39
CA ILE A 261 28.14 3.14 -12.09
C ILE A 261 28.14 4.49 -12.81
N SER A 262 27.06 4.77 -13.52
CA SER A 262 26.86 5.99 -14.30
C SER A 262 26.95 7.26 -13.46
N ASP A 263 27.34 8.37 -14.09
CA ASP A 263 27.35 9.68 -13.43
C ASP A 263 25.93 10.10 -12.99
N LYS A 264 24.89 9.67 -13.72
CA LYS A 264 23.49 9.88 -13.32
C LYS A 264 23.15 9.15 -12.02
N GLY A 265 23.64 7.93 -11.82
CA GLY A 265 23.45 7.18 -10.57
C GLY A 265 24.16 7.83 -9.39
N LYS A 266 25.39 8.32 -9.60
CA LYS A 266 26.14 9.08 -8.59
C LYS A 266 25.49 10.42 -8.26
N ASP A 267 25.00 11.15 -9.27
CA ASP A 267 24.26 12.41 -9.09
C ASP A 267 22.97 12.19 -8.29
N PHE A 268 22.23 11.13 -8.61
CA PHE A 268 21.02 10.75 -7.88
C PHE A 268 21.30 10.51 -6.39
N ILE A 269 22.28 9.67 -6.06
CA ILE A 269 22.70 9.44 -4.67
C ILE A 269 23.12 10.75 -4.00
N THR A 270 23.88 11.58 -4.71
CA THR A 270 24.38 12.86 -4.17
C THR A 270 23.24 13.79 -3.79
N LYS A 271 22.20 13.89 -4.63
CA LYS A 271 21.01 14.69 -4.34
C LYS A 271 20.25 14.15 -3.13
N LEU A 272 20.01 12.84 -3.05
CA LEU A 272 19.32 12.23 -1.91
C LEU A 272 20.09 12.38 -0.58
N LEU A 273 21.43 12.31 -0.63
CA LEU A 273 22.32 12.51 0.52
C LEU A 273 22.78 13.96 0.71
N THR A 274 22.02 14.93 0.19
CA THR A 274 22.29 16.35 0.45
C THR A 274 22.16 16.64 1.94
N TYR A 275 23.22 17.17 2.54
CA TYR A 275 23.27 17.41 3.99
C TYR A 275 22.29 18.50 4.42
N ASP A 276 22.19 19.58 3.65
CA ASP A 276 21.22 20.64 3.86
C ASP A 276 19.81 20.13 3.50
N VAL A 277 18.94 20.07 4.51
CA VAL A 277 17.56 19.55 4.41
C VAL A 277 16.72 20.35 3.42
N GLU A 278 16.93 21.66 3.33
CA GLU A 278 16.18 22.54 2.43
C GLU A 278 16.58 22.34 0.96
N GLN A 279 17.82 21.92 0.72
CA GLN A 279 18.33 21.59 -0.61
C GLN A 279 18.11 20.13 -0.99
N ARG A 280 17.77 19.27 -0.02
CA ARG A 280 17.46 17.87 -0.28
C ARG A 280 16.12 17.76 -1.02
N PRO A 281 16.04 17.04 -2.15
CA PRO A 281 14.82 16.97 -2.96
C PRO A 281 13.65 16.35 -2.20
N SER A 282 12.42 16.63 -2.63
CA SER A 282 11.26 15.84 -2.21
C SER A 282 11.28 14.44 -2.86
N ALA A 283 10.40 13.55 -2.40
CA ALA A 283 10.20 12.25 -3.05
C ALA A 283 9.71 12.41 -4.50
N GLU A 284 8.81 13.36 -4.73
CA GLU A 284 8.28 13.73 -6.04
C GLU A 284 9.41 14.19 -6.99
N ASP A 285 10.28 15.09 -6.53
CA ASP A 285 11.43 15.54 -7.34
C ASP A 285 12.43 14.40 -7.61
N ALA A 286 12.64 13.51 -6.62
CA ALA A 286 13.51 12.36 -6.76
C ALA A 286 12.97 11.34 -7.78
N LEU A 287 11.65 11.17 -7.88
CA LEU A 287 11.01 10.32 -8.90
C LEU A 287 11.22 10.84 -10.32
N GLN A 288 11.33 12.17 -10.48
CA GLN A 288 11.60 12.82 -11.77
C GLN A 288 13.10 12.88 -12.10
N HIS A 289 13.96 12.28 -11.29
CA HIS A 289 15.39 12.30 -11.55
C HIS A 289 15.74 11.53 -12.85
N PRO A 290 16.64 12.02 -13.71
CA PRO A 290 17.00 11.35 -14.97
C PRO A 290 17.44 9.90 -14.78
N TRP A 291 18.17 9.59 -13.71
CA TRP A 291 18.57 8.21 -13.40
C TRP A 291 17.37 7.28 -13.21
N ILE A 292 16.30 7.74 -12.56
CA ILE A 292 15.08 6.96 -12.37
C ILE A 292 14.34 6.86 -13.70
N ILE A 293 14.09 7.96 -14.40
CA ILE A 293 13.33 7.97 -15.66
C ILE A 293 13.96 7.04 -16.71
N ASP A 294 15.27 7.17 -16.94
CA ASP A 294 15.99 6.43 -17.98
C ASP A 294 16.04 4.92 -17.71
N ASN A 295 16.14 4.52 -16.44
CA ASN A 295 16.37 3.13 -16.06
C ASN A 295 15.10 2.38 -15.59
N SER A 296 14.02 3.09 -15.24
CA SER A 296 12.80 2.47 -14.70
C SER A 296 11.65 2.33 -15.71
N THR A 297 11.87 2.65 -16.98
CA THR A 297 10.85 2.51 -18.01
C THR A 297 10.53 1.03 -18.23
N GLN A 298 9.33 0.63 -17.80
CA GLN A 298 8.78 -0.71 -18.02
C GLN A 298 7.74 -0.66 -19.14
N SER A 299 7.82 -1.58 -20.10
CA SER A 299 6.79 -1.77 -21.10
C SER A 299 5.60 -2.48 -20.46
N VAL A 300 4.45 -1.81 -20.35
CA VAL A 300 3.19 -2.49 -20.04
C VAL A 300 2.63 -3.10 -21.33
N ASP A 301 2.10 -4.32 -21.24
CA ASP A 301 1.36 -4.92 -22.35
C ASP A 301 0.18 -4.01 -22.72
N SER A 302 0.25 -3.44 -23.92
CA SER A 302 -0.71 -2.47 -24.40
C SER A 302 -2.13 -3.04 -24.44
N THR A 303 -2.29 -4.36 -24.65
CA THR A 303 -3.61 -5.01 -24.68
C THR A 303 -4.27 -5.03 -23.30
N VAL A 304 -3.49 -5.26 -22.26
CA VAL A 304 -3.96 -5.31 -20.87
C VAL A 304 -4.32 -3.92 -20.37
N ALA A 305 -3.49 -2.90 -20.67
CA ALA A 305 -3.77 -1.51 -20.35
C ALA A 305 -5.04 -1.00 -21.06
N VAL A 306 -5.19 -1.34 -22.34
CA VAL A 306 -6.39 -1.03 -23.14
C VAL A 306 -7.65 -1.64 -22.51
N GLY A 307 -7.61 -2.93 -22.14
CA GLY A 307 -8.76 -3.58 -21.51
C GLY A 307 -9.17 -2.92 -20.19
N ALA A 308 -8.20 -2.56 -19.34
CA ALA A 308 -8.46 -1.87 -18.08
C ALA A 308 -9.12 -0.49 -18.27
N LEU A 309 -8.58 0.32 -19.20
CA LEU A 309 -9.17 1.62 -19.51
C LEU A 309 -10.58 1.47 -20.08
N GLN A 310 -10.82 0.51 -20.99
CA GLN A 310 -12.18 0.23 -21.48
C GLN A 310 -13.16 -0.10 -20.34
N ASN A 311 -12.73 -0.92 -19.37
CA ASN A 311 -13.53 -1.26 -18.21
C ASN A 311 -13.89 -0.02 -17.38
N LEU A 312 -12.94 0.90 -17.15
CA LEU A 312 -13.21 2.17 -16.46
C LEU A 312 -14.37 2.93 -17.13
N LYS A 313 -14.37 3.04 -18.48
CA LYS A 313 -15.44 3.75 -19.23
C LYS A 313 -16.82 3.14 -19.01
N THR A 314 -16.89 1.82 -18.96
CA THR A 314 -18.14 1.08 -18.80
C THR A 314 -18.57 0.90 -17.35
N PHE A 315 -17.68 1.19 -16.40
CA PHE A 315 -17.91 0.91 -14.99
C PHE A 315 -19.08 1.72 -14.43
N ARG A 316 -19.97 1.06 -13.69
CA ARG A 316 -21.16 1.66 -13.05
C ARG A 316 -21.39 1.03 -11.68
N ALA A 317 -21.22 1.84 -10.64
CA ALA A 317 -21.58 1.49 -9.27
C ALA A 317 -22.40 2.62 -8.64
N ASP A 318 -23.65 2.76 -9.10
CA ASP A 318 -24.52 3.86 -8.69
C ASP A 318 -25.10 3.67 -7.28
N GLN A 319 -25.03 2.45 -6.75
CA GLN A 319 -25.61 2.06 -5.45
C GLN A 319 -24.53 1.89 -4.39
N LYS A 320 -24.75 2.43 -3.18
CA LYS A 320 -23.79 2.37 -2.06
C LYS A 320 -23.44 0.93 -1.65
N LEU A 321 -24.42 0.03 -1.63
CA LEU A 321 -24.15 -1.39 -1.32
C LEU A 321 -23.27 -2.05 -2.38
N LYS A 322 -23.47 -1.72 -3.67
CA LYS A 322 -22.64 -2.20 -4.79
C LYS A 322 -21.21 -1.67 -4.70
N GLN A 323 -21.04 -0.37 -4.41
CA GLN A 323 -19.73 0.26 -4.18
C GLN A 323 -18.97 -0.42 -3.02
N ALA A 324 -19.62 -0.62 -1.88
CA ALA A 324 -19.02 -1.27 -0.71
C ALA A 324 -18.64 -2.73 -0.99
N THR A 325 -19.51 -3.46 -1.68
CA THR A 325 -19.23 -4.84 -2.10
C THR A 325 -17.99 -4.90 -3.00
N PHE A 326 -17.89 -4.03 -3.99
CA PHE A 326 -16.72 -3.99 -4.87
C PHE A 326 -15.44 -3.64 -4.11
N ALA A 327 -15.49 -2.63 -3.24
CA ALA A 327 -14.35 -2.24 -2.42
C ALA A 327 -13.88 -3.40 -1.51
N PHE A 328 -14.81 -4.17 -0.94
CA PHE A 328 -14.50 -5.39 -0.19
C PHE A 328 -13.85 -6.46 -1.08
N ILE A 329 -14.41 -6.74 -2.26
CA ILE A 329 -13.83 -7.74 -3.19
C ILE A 329 -12.41 -7.33 -3.59
N ALA A 330 -12.20 -6.06 -3.97
CA ALA A 330 -10.92 -5.52 -4.43
C ALA A 330 -9.84 -5.58 -3.32
N SER A 331 -10.21 -5.20 -2.09
CA SER A 331 -9.28 -5.24 -0.97
C SER A 331 -9.01 -6.68 -0.53
N GLN A 332 -10.05 -7.50 -0.31
CA GLN A 332 -9.96 -8.75 0.44
C GLN A 332 -9.87 -10.02 -0.42
N LEU A 333 -10.58 -10.06 -1.55
CA LEU A 333 -10.84 -11.33 -2.26
C LEU A 333 -10.05 -11.50 -3.55
N LEU A 334 -9.26 -10.51 -3.96
CA LEU A 334 -8.43 -10.64 -5.15
C LEU A 334 -7.27 -11.61 -4.94
N SER A 335 -7.11 -12.48 -5.92
CA SER A 335 -5.94 -13.33 -6.03
C SER A 335 -4.69 -12.49 -6.27
N LYS A 336 -3.54 -13.09 -5.94
CA LYS A 336 -2.25 -12.45 -6.10
C LYS A 336 -1.97 -12.01 -7.55
N THR A 337 -2.28 -12.85 -8.53
CA THR A 337 -2.10 -12.55 -9.96
C THR A 337 -2.99 -11.41 -10.44
N GLU A 338 -4.22 -11.33 -9.94
CA GLU A 338 -5.13 -10.20 -10.22
C GLU A 338 -4.57 -8.88 -9.69
N LYS A 339 -4.13 -8.86 -8.43
CA LYS A 339 -3.53 -7.67 -7.79
C LYS A 339 -2.30 -7.17 -8.55
N GLU A 340 -1.40 -8.08 -8.94
CA GLU A 340 -0.18 -7.73 -9.66
C GLU A 340 -0.47 -7.15 -11.04
N SER A 341 -1.43 -7.73 -11.76
CA SER A 341 -1.86 -7.20 -13.05
C SER A 341 -2.36 -5.77 -12.91
N MET A 342 -3.27 -5.52 -11.96
CA MET A 342 -3.81 -4.18 -11.71
C MET A 342 -2.74 -3.20 -11.23
N ALA A 343 -1.83 -3.63 -10.35
CA ALA A 343 -0.73 -2.80 -9.88
C ALA A 343 0.18 -2.33 -11.03
N ARG A 344 0.48 -3.19 -12.02
CA ARG A 344 1.29 -2.78 -13.19
C ARG A 344 0.58 -1.75 -14.05
N ILE A 345 -0.72 -1.90 -14.28
CA ILE A 345 -1.49 -0.93 -15.09
C ILE A 345 -1.59 0.39 -14.35
N PHE A 346 -1.93 0.36 -13.06
CA PHE A 346 -2.02 1.55 -12.21
C PHE A 346 -0.71 2.36 -12.26
N LYS A 347 0.42 1.71 -11.97
CA LYS A 347 1.76 2.32 -12.01
C LYS A 347 2.17 2.89 -13.38
N ALA A 348 1.54 2.43 -14.46
CA ALA A 348 1.83 2.92 -15.80
C ALA A 348 1.05 4.19 -16.14
N ILE A 349 -0.11 4.37 -15.49
CA ILE A 349 -0.95 5.56 -15.65
C ILE A 349 -0.51 6.64 -14.64
N ASP A 350 -0.20 6.25 -13.40
CA ASP A 350 0.38 7.10 -12.35
C ASP A 350 1.78 7.59 -12.78
N LYS A 351 1.87 8.82 -13.28
CA LYS A 351 3.10 9.38 -13.87
C LYS A 351 3.94 10.08 -12.82
N ASN A 352 3.31 10.77 -11.87
CA ASN A 352 4.02 11.45 -10.80
C ASN A 352 4.45 10.48 -9.67
N GLY A 353 3.90 9.25 -9.67
CA GLY A 353 4.21 8.20 -8.71
C GLY A 353 3.67 8.51 -7.31
N ASP A 354 2.63 9.34 -7.21
CA ASP A 354 2.04 9.74 -5.94
C ASP A 354 1.08 8.71 -5.35
N GLY A 355 0.80 7.62 -6.08
CA GLY A 355 -0.04 6.52 -5.60
C GLY A 355 -1.54 6.73 -5.82
N LYS A 356 -1.94 7.79 -6.52
CA LYS A 356 -3.31 8.11 -6.92
C LYS A 356 -3.34 8.44 -8.40
N LEU A 357 -4.53 8.42 -9.01
CA LEU A 357 -4.69 8.85 -10.42
C LEU A 357 -5.49 10.14 -10.47
N SER A 358 -4.83 11.20 -10.95
CA SER A 358 -5.48 12.46 -11.29
C SER A 358 -6.24 12.37 -12.62
N LEU A 359 -7.18 13.29 -12.85
CA LEU A 359 -7.90 13.37 -14.11
C LEU A 359 -6.95 13.54 -15.31
N ASP A 360 -5.88 14.33 -15.15
CA ASP A 360 -4.89 14.58 -16.19
C ASP A 360 -4.08 13.32 -16.54
N GLU A 361 -3.76 12.48 -15.56
CA GLU A 361 -3.08 11.20 -15.79
C GLU A 361 -3.97 10.21 -16.51
N ILE A 362 -5.26 10.14 -16.14
CA ILE A 362 -6.23 9.31 -16.85
C ILE A 362 -6.41 9.80 -18.29
N LEU A 363 -6.58 11.10 -18.51
CA LEU A 363 -6.70 11.71 -19.85
C LEU A 363 -5.46 11.40 -20.71
N SER A 364 -4.27 11.58 -20.14
CA SER A 364 -3.00 11.30 -20.82
C SER A 364 -2.86 9.81 -21.15
N GLY A 365 -3.22 8.93 -20.22
CA GLY A 365 -3.25 7.48 -20.42
C GLY A 365 -4.20 7.08 -21.55
N TYR A 366 -5.43 7.58 -21.53
CA TYR A 366 -6.41 7.32 -22.60
C TYR A 366 -5.92 7.82 -23.96
N SER A 367 -5.41 9.05 -24.03
CA SER A 367 -4.92 9.62 -25.28
C SER A 367 -3.77 8.81 -25.87
N LEU A 368 -2.88 8.29 -25.03
CA LEU A 368 -1.76 7.45 -25.44
C LEU A 368 -2.21 6.12 -26.05
N PHE A 369 -3.27 5.49 -25.51
CA PHE A 369 -3.69 4.14 -25.93
C PHE A 369 -4.84 4.12 -26.97
N PHE A 370 -5.72 5.11 -26.97
CA PHE A 370 -6.91 5.16 -27.86
C PHE A 370 -6.93 6.35 -28.82
N GLY A 371 -5.98 7.28 -28.70
CA GLY A 371 -6.02 8.55 -29.41
C GLY A 371 -6.95 9.58 -28.76
N PRO A 372 -7.20 10.72 -29.42
CA PRO A 372 -8.01 11.80 -28.88
C PRO A 372 -9.41 11.31 -28.51
N SER A 373 -9.80 11.53 -27.25
CA SER A 373 -11.14 11.26 -26.73
C SER A 373 -11.79 12.56 -26.26
N ASP A 374 -13.11 12.61 -26.19
CA ASP A 374 -13.82 13.77 -25.63
C ASP A 374 -13.50 13.89 -24.13
N PRO A 375 -12.88 14.99 -23.66
CA PRO A 375 -12.58 15.18 -22.25
C PRO A 375 -13.82 15.07 -21.35
N ALA A 376 -15.00 15.44 -21.84
CA ALA A 376 -16.25 15.38 -21.06
C ALA A 376 -16.68 13.94 -20.74
N ASP A 377 -16.43 12.99 -21.64
CA ASP A 377 -16.69 11.56 -21.42
C ASP A 377 -15.76 11.00 -20.34
N ILE A 378 -14.49 11.40 -20.36
CA ILE A 378 -13.48 10.96 -19.39
C ILE A 378 -13.75 11.57 -18.02
N GLU A 379 -14.17 12.83 -17.95
CA GLU A 379 -14.56 13.46 -16.67
C GLU A 379 -15.78 12.77 -16.04
N LYS A 380 -16.78 12.39 -16.85
CA LYS A 380 -17.93 11.60 -16.36
C LYS A 380 -17.51 10.24 -15.83
N MET A 381 -16.65 9.53 -16.56
CA MET A 381 -16.09 8.26 -16.08
C MET A 381 -15.31 8.46 -14.79
N PHE A 382 -14.51 9.52 -14.68
CA PHE A 382 -13.67 9.79 -13.51
C PHE A 382 -14.54 9.94 -12.26
N LYS A 383 -15.59 10.76 -12.35
CA LYS A 383 -16.58 10.95 -11.27
C LYS A 383 -17.34 9.69 -10.91
N ALA A 384 -17.51 8.75 -11.85
CA ALA A 384 -18.16 7.48 -11.60
C ALA A 384 -17.25 6.45 -10.92
N VAL A 385 -15.92 6.64 -10.94
CA VAL A 385 -14.93 5.75 -10.32
C VAL A 385 -14.45 6.29 -8.96
N ASP A 386 -14.34 7.61 -8.82
CA ASP A 386 -14.03 8.31 -7.56
C ASP A 386 -15.25 8.25 -6.60
N PHE A 387 -15.38 7.15 -5.86
CA PHE A 387 -16.53 6.87 -4.98
C PHE A 387 -16.49 7.65 -3.68
N ASP A 388 -15.29 8.01 -3.23
CA ASP A 388 -15.10 8.80 -2.02
C ASP A 388 -15.07 10.31 -2.28
N HIS A 389 -15.16 10.72 -3.56
CA HIS A 389 -15.17 12.11 -4.00
C HIS A 389 -13.97 12.87 -3.46
N SER A 390 -12.79 12.26 -3.51
CA SER A 390 -11.52 12.87 -3.13
C SER A 390 -10.96 13.76 -4.24
N GLY A 391 -11.48 13.65 -5.47
CA GLY A 391 -10.92 14.29 -6.65
C GLY A 391 -9.76 13.50 -7.28
N PHE A 392 -9.50 12.29 -6.77
CA PHE A 392 -8.50 11.36 -7.24
C PHE A 392 -9.11 9.96 -7.30
N ILE A 393 -8.55 9.08 -8.13
CA ILE A 393 -8.88 7.65 -8.09
C ILE A 393 -7.79 6.94 -7.29
N ASP A 394 -8.13 6.45 -6.10
CA ASP A 394 -7.21 5.67 -5.26
C ASP A 394 -6.95 4.27 -5.89
N TYR A 395 -5.90 3.58 -5.43
CA TYR A 395 -5.52 2.26 -5.98
C TYR A 395 -6.68 1.24 -5.94
N SER A 396 -7.39 1.15 -4.82
CA SER A 396 -8.51 0.22 -4.68
C SER A 396 -9.70 0.58 -5.58
N GLU A 397 -9.98 1.87 -5.79
CA GLU A 397 -11.04 2.33 -6.70
C GLU A 397 -10.71 1.99 -8.15
N PHE A 398 -9.46 2.22 -8.55
CA PHE A 398 -8.96 1.80 -9.85
C PHE A 398 -9.11 0.29 -10.03
N VAL A 399 -8.70 -0.51 -9.05
CA VAL A 399 -8.80 -1.98 -9.11
C VAL A 399 -10.26 -2.42 -9.30
N VAL A 400 -11.19 -1.82 -8.57
CA VAL A 400 -12.63 -2.09 -8.71
C VAL A 400 -13.10 -1.81 -10.14
N ALA A 401 -12.76 -0.65 -10.69
CA ALA A 401 -13.31 -0.19 -11.95
C ALA A 401 -12.58 -0.75 -13.19
N ALA A 402 -11.30 -1.06 -13.08
CA ALA A 402 -10.47 -1.58 -14.16
C ALA A 402 -10.59 -3.10 -14.33
N MET A 403 -11.03 -3.83 -13.30
CA MET A 403 -11.17 -5.27 -13.39
C MET A 403 -12.37 -5.70 -14.24
N ASN A 404 -12.20 -6.80 -14.97
CA ASN A 404 -13.28 -7.40 -15.72
C ASN A 404 -14.37 -7.93 -14.77
N GLU A 405 -15.62 -7.53 -14.98
CA GLU A 405 -16.76 -7.93 -14.16
C GLU A 405 -16.88 -9.45 -14.01
N LYS A 406 -16.58 -10.25 -15.04
CA LYS A 406 -16.65 -11.72 -14.95
C LYS A 406 -15.66 -12.30 -13.93
N ASN A 407 -14.50 -11.68 -13.79
CA ASN A 407 -13.49 -12.09 -12.82
C ASN A 407 -13.80 -11.54 -11.42
N LEU A 408 -14.42 -10.37 -11.34
CA LEU A 408 -14.77 -9.72 -10.08
C LEU A 408 -16.02 -10.34 -9.43
N LEU A 409 -17.02 -10.71 -10.24
CA LEU A 409 -18.35 -11.16 -9.82
C LEU A 409 -18.55 -12.69 -9.91
N THR A 410 -17.49 -13.46 -9.70
CA THR A 410 -17.60 -14.92 -9.55
C THR A 410 -18.53 -15.26 -8.38
N ASN A 411 -19.26 -16.37 -8.47
CA ASN A 411 -20.19 -16.77 -7.39
C ASN A 411 -19.47 -16.95 -6.05
N GLU A 412 -18.23 -17.44 -6.03
CA GLU A 412 -17.43 -17.59 -4.80
C GLU A 412 -17.12 -16.23 -4.15
N LYS A 413 -16.73 -15.22 -4.94
CA LYS A 413 -16.47 -13.86 -4.44
C LYS A 413 -17.76 -13.19 -3.97
N LEU A 414 -18.87 -13.37 -4.69
CA LEU A 414 -20.17 -12.83 -4.30
C LEU A 414 -20.70 -13.44 -3.00
N GLN A 415 -20.60 -14.76 -2.82
CA GLN A 415 -20.99 -15.42 -1.57
C GLN A 415 -20.11 -14.95 -0.40
N SER A 416 -18.81 -14.84 -0.62
CA SER A 416 -17.88 -14.33 0.40
C SER A 416 -18.17 -12.88 0.78
N ALA A 417 -18.51 -12.03 -0.21
CA ALA A 417 -18.91 -10.65 0.05
C ALA A 417 -20.26 -10.56 0.77
N PHE A 418 -21.24 -11.38 0.39
CA PHE A 418 -22.54 -11.43 1.07
C PHE A 418 -22.40 -11.78 2.55
N ARG A 419 -21.61 -12.81 2.89
CA ARG A 419 -21.33 -13.20 4.28
C ARG A 419 -20.58 -12.15 5.08
N MET A 420 -19.88 -11.24 4.41
CA MET A 420 -19.27 -10.12 5.13
C MET A 420 -20.35 -9.17 5.66
N PHE A 421 -21.47 -9.05 4.95
CA PHE A 421 -22.64 -8.30 5.38
C PHE A 421 -23.53 -9.09 6.34
N ASP A 422 -23.83 -10.35 6.05
CA ASP A 422 -24.63 -11.26 6.88
C ASP A 422 -23.79 -11.82 8.04
N LYS A 423 -23.66 -11.04 9.12
CA LYS A 423 -22.84 -11.33 10.30
C LYS A 423 -23.46 -12.42 11.17
N ASP A 424 -24.78 -12.46 11.26
CA ASP A 424 -25.50 -13.43 12.08
C ASP A 424 -25.72 -14.78 11.36
N ASN A 425 -25.34 -14.87 10.07
CA ASN A 425 -25.55 -16.02 9.19
C ASN A 425 -27.03 -16.40 9.06
N SER A 426 -27.93 -15.41 9.11
CA SER A 426 -29.36 -15.60 8.88
C SER A 426 -29.69 -15.96 7.43
N GLY A 427 -28.77 -15.67 6.50
CA GLY A 427 -28.99 -15.78 5.06
C GLY A 427 -29.58 -14.52 4.43
N PHE A 428 -29.71 -13.44 5.20
CA PHE A 428 -30.26 -12.15 4.78
C PHE A 428 -29.39 -11.01 5.31
N ILE A 429 -29.22 -9.95 4.53
CA ILE A 429 -28.59 -8.71 5.02
C ILE A 429 -29.68 -7.83 5.60
N SER A 430 -29.60 -7.56 6.90
CA SER A 430 -30.51 -6.70 7.65
C SER A 430 -30.13 -5.21 7.58
N SER A 431 -31.05 -4.34 7.99
CA SER A 431 -30.80 -2.90 8.12
C SER A 431 -29.70 -2.58 9.12
N ASP A 432 -29.61 -3.33 10.22
CA ASP A 432 -28.61 -3.12 11.26
C ASP A 432 -27.21 -3.52 10.79
N GLU A 433 -27.08 -4.59 10.00
CA GLU A 433 -25.82 -4.98 9.38
C GLU A 433 -25.34 -3.97 8.33
N ILE A 434 -26.26 -3.41 7.54
CA ILE A 434 -25.95 -2.32 6.61
C ILE A 434 -25.44 -1.10 7.39
N LYS A 435 -26.07 -0.74 8.52
CA LYS A 435 -25.61 0.36 9.38
C LYS A 435 -24.21 0.12 9.92
N GLU A 436 -23.95 -1.09 10.41
CA GLU A 436 -22.65 -1.43 10.99
C GLU A 436 -21.54 -1.30 9.95
N ILE A 437 -21.77 -1.83 8.74
CA ILE A 437 -20.73 -1.93 7.72
C ILE A 437 -20.58 -0.64 6.92
N LEU A 438 -21.68 -0.03 6.47
CA LEU A 438 -21.64 1.21 5.69
C LEU A 438 -21.52 2.46 6.58
N GLY A 439 -21.82 2.34 7.87
CA GLY A 439 -21.68 3.44 8.82
C GLY A 439 -20.23 3.74 9.16
N PHE A 440 -19.33 2.76 9.02
CA PHE A 440 -17.89 2.94 9.24
C PHE A 440 -17.56 3.65 10.58
N GLY A 441 -18.28 3.31 11.65
CA GLY A 441 -18.14 3.94 12.98
C GLY A 441 -18.93 5.25 13.16
N LYS A 442 -19.69 5.69 12.16
CA LYS A 442 -20.72 6.72 12.27
C LYS A 442 -22.11 6.10 12.24
N THR A 443 -23.08 6.77 12.86
CA THR A 443 -24.50 6.38 12.80
C THR A 443 -25.09 6.79 11.45
N LEU A 444 -25.45 5.82 10.61
CA LEU A 444 -26.28 6.06 9.44
C LEU A 444 -27.73 6.30 9.87
N SER A 445 -28.38 7.30 9.27
CA SER A 445 -29.82 7.53 9.45
C SER A 445 -30.63 6.36 8.92
N GLU A 446 -31.71 6.00 9.61
CA GLU A 446 -32.66 4.97 9.18
C GLU A 446 -33.17 5.22 7.75
N GLU A 447 -33.41 6.48 7.38
CA GLU A 447 -33.90 6.84 6.06
C GLU A 447 -32.94 6.43 4.94
N ALA A 448 -31.64 6.66 5.12
CA ALA A 448 -30.60 6.30 4.16
C ALA A 448 -30.46 4.78 3.99
N VAL A 449 -30.58 4.03 5.09
CA VAL A 449 -30.50 2.57 5.09
C VAL A 449 -31.72 1.96 4.39
N ASN A 450 -32.90 2.47 4.71
CA ASN A 450 -34.14 2.05 4.06
C ASN A 450 -34.14 2.35 2.56
N GLU A 451 -33.53 3.46 2.14
CA GLU A 451 -33.36 3.76 0.72
C GLU A 451 -32.45 2.74 0.02
N ILE A 452 -31.35 2.30 0.66
CA ILE A 452 -30.47 1.26 0.13
C ILE A 452 -31.22 -0.07 0.00
N ILE A 453 -31.94 -0.51 1.04
CA ILE A 453 -32.70 -1.77 1.02
C ILE A 453 -33.73 -1.72 -0.10
N LYS A 454 -34.52 -0.64 -0.19
CA LYS A 454 -35.58 -0.48 -1.19
C LYS A 454 -35.09 -0.54 -2.64
N GLN A 455 -33.81 -0.22 -2.90
CA GLN A 455 -33.23 -0.31 -4.24
C GLN A 455 -32.90 -1.75 -4.68
N VAL A 456 -32.89 -2.70 -3.74
CA VAL A 456 -32.39 -4.07 -3.94
C VAL A 456 -33.44 -5.12 -3.58
N ASP A 457 -34.17 -4.90 -2.48
CA ASP A 457 -35.25 -5.74 -1.98
C ASP A 457 -36.41 -5.78 -2.99
N ALA A 458 -36.50 -6.89 -3.72
CA ALA A 458 -37.48 -7.09 -4.77
C ALA A 458 -38.78 -7.71 -4.24
N ASN A 459 -38.70 -8.42 -3.11
CA ASN A 459 -39.83 -9.13 -2.51
C ASN A 459 -40.58 -8.29 -1.45
N GLY A 460 -39.96 -7.20 -0.98
CA GLY A 460 -40.51 -6.26 0.00
C GLY A 460 -40.48 -6.74 1.45
N ASP A 461 -39.60 -7.69 1.79
CA ASP A 461 -39.47 -8.24 3.14
C ASP A 461 -38.64 -7.37 4.09
N GLY A 462 -38.03 -6.30 3.58
CA GLY A 462 -37.24 -5.35 4.35
C GLY A 462 -35.82 -5.82 4.65
N GLN A 463 -35.38 -6.92 4.05
CA GLN A 463 -34.02 -7.46 4.11
C GLN A 463 -33.52 -7.74 2.68
N ILE A 464 -32.26 -8.16 2.53
CA ILE A 464 -31.69 -8.48 1.21
C ILE A 464 -31.21 -9.93 1.20
N SER A 465 -31.84 -10.76 0.38
CA SER A 465 -31.42 -12.15 0.14
C SER A 465 -30.14 -12.22 -0.72
N PHE A 466 -29.47 -13.38 -0.73
CA PHE A 466 -28.32 -13.60 -1.61
C PHE A 466 -28.70 -13.47 -3.10
N GLU A 467 -29.88 -13.94 -3.49
CA GLU A 467 -30.39 -13.83 -4.87
C GLU A 467 -30.57 -12.37 -5.30
N GLU A 468 -31.15 -11.53 -4.43
CA GLU A 468 -31.32 -10.08 -4.68
C GLU A 468 -29.98 -9.37 -4.74
N PHE A 469 -29.08 -9.67 -3.79
CA PHE A 469 -27.71 -9.16 -3.77
C PHE A 469 -26.93 -9.53 -5.03
N SER A 470 -26.95 -10.80 -5.44
CA SER A 470 -26.28 -11.26 -6.66
C SER A 470 -26.88 -10.60 -7.91
N THR A 471 -28.20 -10.43 -7.94
CA THR A 471 -28.90 -9.76 -9.07
C THR A 471 -28.49 -8.30 -9.18
N MET A 472 -28.45 -7.58 -8.06
CA MET A 472 -27.95 -6.20 -7.97
C MET A 472 -26.52 -6.08 -8.52
N MET A 473 -25.61 -6.96 -8.08
CA MET A 473 -24.21 -6.93 -8.50
C MET A 473 -24.03 -7.21 -10.00
N LYS A 474 -24.79 -8.15 -10.56
CA LYS A 474 -24.69 -8.57 -11.96
C LYS A 474 -25.49 -7.70 -12.93
N ARG A 475 -26.30 -6.76 -12.43
CA ARG A 475 -27.07 -5.84 -13.27
C ARG A 475 -26.09 -4.84 -13.90
N ILE A 476 -25.91 -4.98 -15.21
CA ILE A 476 -25.27 -3.96 -16.04
C ILE A 476 -26.24 -2.77 -16.07
N ALA A 477 -25.75 -1.56 -15.80
CA ALA A 477 -26.57 -0.36 -15.99
C ALA A 477 -27.01 -0.32 -17.45
N ALA A 478 -28.32 -0.38 -17.68
CA ALA A 478 -28.92 -0.36 -19.01
C ALA A 478 -28.73 1.00 -19.68
#